data_AF-L8TSK8-F1
#
_entry.id   AF-L8TSK8-F1
#
_cell.length_a   1.000
_cell.length_b   1.000
_cell.length_c   1.000
_cell.angle_alpha   90.00
_cell.angle_beta   90.00
_cell.angle_gamma   90.00
#
_symmetry.space_group_name_H-M   'P 1'
#
loop_
_entity.id
_entity.type
_entity.pdbx_description
1 polymer ?
#
loop_
_entity_poly.entity_id
_entity_poly.type
_entity_poly.pdbx_seq_one_letter_code
_entity_poly.pdbx_strand_id
1 'polypeptide(L)'
;MDTSAPVRILTVCTGNICRSPVAERLLQAGLDQVLPGGFEVASAGTRAMVGDPIQPLSADIVRTFGGDPEGFAARQLTQKILRGVDLVLTMTSGHRGEVLQLDASLLKRTFTIREFARMLDVLDERDASSQPPAAASDMPDGGDPLAANTAFWRGLPARAAGVRHLSLPADAAENDVIDPYRRAPEVYRQMEDELAPAIVSILRHARLHAPDRRKAANTL
;
A
#
# COMPACT_ATOMS: atom_id res chain seq x y z
N MET A 1 -3.43 -20.48 -10.63
CA MET A 1 -3.24 -19.50 -9.54
C MET A 1 -4.62 -19.20 -8.99
N ASP A 2 -4.79 -19.33 -7.69
CA ASP A 2 -6.06 -19.00 -7.04
C ASP A 2 -6.34 -17.50 -7.27
N THR A 3 -7.36 -17.21 -8.05
CA THR A 3 -7.75 -15.84 -8.38
C THR A 3 -8.50 -15.18 -7.24
N SER A 4 -8.99 -15.93 -6.24
CA SER A 4 -9.74 -15.39 -5.10
C SER A 4 -8.86 -14.98 -3.91
N ALA A 5 -7.57 -15.34 -3.93
CA ALA A 5 -6.64 -15.03 -2.84
C ALA A 5 -6.41 -13.51 -2.70
N PRO A 6 -6.34 -12.97 -1.47
CA PRO A 6 -6.19 -11.54 -1.24
C PRO A 6 -4.94 -10.97 -1.89
N VAL A 7 -5.02 -9.69 -2.27
CA VAL A 7 -3.88 -8.92 -2.76
C VAL A 7 -2.90 -8.72 -1.61
N ARG A 8 -1.65 -9.18 -1.79
CA ARG A 8 -0.62 -9.08 -0.75
C ARG A 8 0.22 -7.82 -0.93
N ILE A 9 0.12 -6.90 0.04
CA ILE A 9 0.89 -5.66 0.09
C ILE A 9 1.90 -5.74 1.22
N LEU A 10 3.18 -5.49 0.92
CA LEU A 10 4.24 -5.43 1.92
C LEU A 10 4.76 -4.00 2.10
N THR A 11 4.70 -3.46 3.31
CA THR A 11 5.35 -2.17 3.64
C THR A 11 6.73 -2.39 4.26
N VAL A 12 7.74 -1.61 3.88
CA VAL A 12 9.13 -1.87 4.31
C VAL A 12 9.82 -0.60 4.83
N CYS A 13 10.35 -0.68 6.05
CA CYS A 13 11.24 0.34 6.61
C CYS A 13 12.51 -0.31 7.21
N THR A 14 13.27 0.42 8.01
CA THR A 14 14.50 -0.10 8.63
C THR A 14 14.18 -1.07 9.78
N GLY A 15 13.63 -0.54 10.87
CA GLY A 15 13.46 -1.29 12.12
C GLY A 15 12.15 -2.06 12.25
N ASN A 16 11.18 -1.81 11.37
CA ASN A 16 9.82 -2.35 11.43
C ASN A 16 9.06 -2.05 12.73
N ILE A 17 9.30 -0.89 13.33
CA ILE A 17 8.58 -0.45 14.54
C ILE A 17 7.96 0.95 14.44
N CYS A 18 8.30 1.75 13.42
CA CYS A 18 7.78 3.12 13.26
C CYS A 18 6.96 3.28 11.97
N ARG A 19 7.64 3.56 10.85
CA ARG A 19 7.03 3.91 9.55
C ARG A 19 6.23 2.78 8.90
N SER A 20 6.83 1.61 8.70
CA SER A 20 6.14 0.50 8.00
C SER A 20 4.97 -0.09 8.79
N PRO A 21 5.01 -0.20 10.14
CA PRO A 21 3.82 -0.60 10.90
C PRO A 21 2.68 0.42 10.82
N VAL A 22 2.97 1.72 10.84
CA VAL A 22 1.94 2.76 10.63
C VAL A 22 1.25 2.56 9.28
N ALA A 23 2.03 2.42 8.21
CA ALA A 23 1.48 2.17 6.88
C ALA A 23 0.70 0.85 6.81
N GLU A 24 1.18 -0.23 7.42
CA GLU A 24 0.47 -1.52 7.47
C GLU A 24 -0.90 -1.39 8.12
N ARG A 25 -0.95 -0.91 9.37
CA ARG A 25 -2.18 -0.90 10.15
C ARG A 25 -3.25 0.00 9.54
N LEU A 26 -2.86 1.16 9.02
CA LEU A 26 -3.78 2.10 8.41
C LEU A 26 -4.27 1.65 7.02
N LEU A 27 -3.37 1.09 6.19
CA LEU A 27 -3.78 0.51 4.92
C LEU A 27 -4.70 -0.70 5.12
N GLN A 28 -4.37 -1.62 6.03
CA GLN A 28 -5.23 -2.77 6.32
C GLN A 28 -6.62 -2.32 6.76
N ALA A 29 -6.70 -1.46 7.79
CA ALA A 29 -7.97 -0.97 8.30
C ALA A 29 -8.81 -0.27 7.21
N GLY A 30 -8.18 0.57 6.39
CA GLY A 30 -8.85 1.27 5.30
C GLY A 30 -9.31 0.36 4.17
N LEU A 31 -8.47 -0.60 3.76
CA LEU A 31 -8.76 -1.55 2.68
C LEU A 31 -9.82 -2.58 3.08
N ASP A 32 -9.89 -2.98 4.35
CA ASP A 32 -10.97 -3.82 4.87
C ASP A 32 -12.34 -3.14 4.75
N GLN A 33 -12.40 -1.80 4.87
CA GLN A 33 -13.66 -1.07 4.62
C GLN A 33 -14.05 -1.09 3.13
N VAL A 34 -13.06 -1.12 2.22
CA VAL A 34 -13.28 -1.17 0.77
C VAL A 34 -13.79 -2.54 0.35
N LEU A 35 -13.04 -3.59 0.67
CA LEU A 35 -13.36 -4.97 0.31
C LEU A 35 -12.81 -5.92 1.38
N PRO A 36 -13.64 -6.32 2.36
CA PRO A 36 -13.24 -7.28 3.39
C PRO A 36 -12.66 -8.56 2.77
N GLY A 37 -11.48 -8.98 3.22
CA GLY A 37 -10.79 -10.15 2.69
C GLY A 37 -10.18 -9.98 1.30
N GLY A 38 -10.26 -8.80 0.69
CA GLY A 38 -9.64 -8.49 -0.60
C GLY A 38 -8.14 -8.18 -0.52
N PHE A 39 -7.64 -7.87 0.67
CA PHE A 39 -6.27 -7.42 0.90
C PHE A 39 -5.68 -8.04 2.15
N GLU A 40 -4.38 -8.35 2.06
CA GLU A 40 -3.53 -8.71 3.19
C GLU A 40 -2.35 -7.74 3.18
N VAL A 41 -2.35 -6.79 4.10
CA VAL A 41 -1.25 -5.84 4.29
C VAL A 41 -0.40 -6.32 5.45
N ALA A 42 0.90 -6.37 5.22
CA ALA A 42 1.85 -6.70 6.26
C ALA A 42 3.11 -5.84 6.11
N SER A 43 3.95 -5.78 7.14
CA SER A 43 5.19 -4.98 7.11
C SER A 43 6.42 -5.80 7.45
N ALA A 44 7.60 -5.32 7.06
CA ALA A 44 8.88 -5.90 7.47
C ALA A 44 9.98 -4.83 7.57
N GLY A 45 11.10 -5.20 8.19
CA GLY A 45 12.23 -4.32 8.43
C GLY A 45 13.49 -4.85 7.79
N THR A 46 14.25 -4.01 7.10
CA THR A 46 15.52 -4.44 6.52
C THR A 46 16.61 -4.70 7.58
N ARG A 47 16.49 -4.06 8.74
CA ARG A 47 17.28 -4.25 9.95
C ARG A 47 16.32 -4.25 11.14
N ALA A 48 15.42 -5.24 11.16
CA ALA A 48 14.26 -5.23 12.05
C ALA A 48 14.65 -5.42 13.52
N MET A 49 13.91 -4.75 14.40
CA MET A 49 13.94 -4.99 15.84
C MET A 49 13.01 -6.16 16.18
N VAL A 50 13.39 -7.37 15.75
CA VAL A 50 12.49 -8.54 15.72
C VAL A 50 11.84 -8.81 17.08
N GLY A 51 10.51 -8.92 17.09
CA GLY A 51 9.71 -9.15 18.30
C GLY A 51 9.24 -7.88 19.00
N ASP A 52 9.83 -6.72 18.71
CA ASP A 52 9.43 -5.46 19.35
C ASP A 52 8.03 -5.02 18.88
N PRO A 53 7.25 -4.38 19.76
CA PRO A 53 5.98 -3.78 19.38
C PRO A 53 6.20 -2.52 18.54
N ILE A 54 5.10 -1.94 18.03
CA ILE A 54 5.13 -0.61 17.41
C ILE A 54 5.63 0.40 18.44
N GLN A 55 6.53 1.30 18.03
CA GLN A 55 7.04 2.37 18.87
C GLN A 55 5.87 3.23 19.38
N PRO A 56 5.82 3.60 20.68
CA PRO A 56 4.67 4.27 21.29
C PRO A 56 4.08 5.45 20.49
N LEU A 57 4.89 6.39 20.02
CA LEU A 57 4.42 7.55 19.24
C LEU A 57 3.87 7.13 17.87
N SER A 58 4.43 6.09 17.26
CA SER A 58 3.87 5.50 16.04
C SER A 58 2.58 4.72 16.31
N ALA A 59 2.45 4.07 17.46
CA ALA A 59 1.20 3.42 17.87
C ALA A 59 0.09 4.44 18.13
N ASP A 60 0.42 5.60 18.69
CA ASP A 60 -0.53 6.70 18.88
C ASP A 60 -1.04 7.27 17.54
N ILE A 61 -0.17 7.39 16.53
CA ILE A 61 -0.58 7.73 15.16
C ILE A 61 -1.55 6.68 14.63
N VAL A 62 -1.23 5.39 14.77
CA VAL A 62 -2.12 4.29 14.32
C VAL A 62 -3.51 4.41 14.96
N ARG A 63 -3.59 4.60 16.28
CA ARG A 63 -4.87 4.75 17.00
C ARG A 63 -5.63 6.00 16.54
N THR A 64 -4.92 7.12 16.36
CA THR A 64 -5.51 8.41 15.96
C THR A 64 -6.21 8.31 14.62
N PHE A 65 -5.65 7.56 13.67
CA PHE A 65 -6.23 7.34 12.34
C PHE A 65 -7.10 6.09 12.23
N GLY A 66 -7.51 5.50 13.35
CA GLY A 66 -8.49 4.41 13.40
C GLY A 66 -7.95 3.01 13.10
N GLY A 67 -6.62 2.82 13.15
CA GLY A 67 -6.00 1.50 13.12
C GLY A 67 -5.79 0.90 14.51
N ASP A 68 -5.44 -0.37 14.56
CA ASP A 68 -5.12 -1.10 15.79
C ASP A 68 -3.61 -1.42 15.86
N PRO A 69 -2.87 -0.90 16.86
CA PRO A 69 -1.45 -1.23 17.03
C PRO A 69 -1.20 -2.56 17.75
N GLU A 70 -2.21 -3.14 18.40
CA GLU A 70 -2.05 -4.30 19.27
C GLU A 70 -1.70 -5.58 18.50
N GLY A 71 -1.09 -6.54 19.20
CA GLY A 71 -0.66 -7.82 18.61
C GLY A 71 0.41 -7.71 17.53
N PHE A 72 1.05 -6.55 17.40
CA PHE A 72 2.14 -6.33 16.46
C PHE A 72 3.47 -6.88 17.02
N ALA A 73 4.26 -7.52 16.16
CA ALA A 73 5.64 -7.87 16.44
C ALA A 73 6.49 -7.63 15.20
N ALA A 74 7.55 -6.83 15.34
CA ALA A 74 8.43 -6.53 14.23
C ALA A 74 9.09 -7.80 13.68
N ARG A 75 9.33 -7.83 12.37
CA ARG A 75 9.94 -8.98 11.69
C ARG A 75 10.96 -8.56 10.63
N GLN A 76 12.00 -9.39 10.54
CA GLN A 76 13.09 -9.20 9.58
C GLN A 76 12.62 -9.49 8.17
N LEU A 77 12.89 -8.56 7.24
CA LEU A 77 12.69 -8.75 5.82
C LEU A 77 13.58 -9.90 5.35
N THR A 78 12.96 -10.86 4.67
CA THR A 78 13.63 -12.03 4.09
C THR A 78 13.05 -12.34 2.73
N GLN A 79 13.78 -13.07 1.90
CA GLN A 79 13.27 -13.59 0.62
C GLN A 79 11.97 -14.40 0.80
N LYS A 80 11.82 -15.12 1.92
CA LYS A 80 10.60 -15.89 2.20
C LYS A 80 9.38 -14.99 2.35
N ILE A 81 9.51 -13.84 3.03
CA ILE A 81 8.42 -12.86 3.17
C ILE A 81 8.05 -12.24 1.82
N LEU A 82 9.03 -12.02 0.94
CA LEU A 82 8.82 -11.46 -0.38
C LEU A 82 8.06 -12.41 -1.34
N ARG A 83 7.98 -13.71 -1.03
CA ARG A 83 7.36 -14.69 -1.94
C ARG A 83 5.87 -14.43 -2.13
N GLY A 84 5.54 -14.10 -3.37
CA GLY A 84 4.16 -13.92 -3.81
C GLY A 84 3.53 -12.61 -3.36
N VAL A 85 4.33 -11.65 -2.89
CA VAL A 85 3.88 -10.27 -2.70
C VAL A 85 3.50 -9.68 -4.06
N ASP A 86 2.33 -9.05 -4.12
CA ASP A 86 1.81 -8.42 -5.34
C ASP A 86 2.32 -6.98 -5.46
N LEU A 87 2.56 -6.29 -4.34
CA LEU A 87 3.04 -4.91 -4.26
C LEU A 87 3.92 -4.69 -3.01
N VAL A 88 5.10 -4.08 -3.19
CA VAL A 88 5.97 -3.65 -2.09
C VAL A 88 6.03 -2.11 -2.05
N LEU A 89 5.70 -1.55 -0.89
CA LEU A 89 5.74 -0.10 -0.62
C LEU A 89 6.83 0.20 0.40
N THR A 90 7.91 0.81 -0.06
CA THR A 90 9.04 1.14 0.81
C THR A 90 8.95 2.55 1.35
N MET A 91 9.55 2.77 2.52
CA MET A 91 9.57 4.11 3.13
C MET A 91 10.64 5.01 2.52
N THR A 92 11.66 4.45 1.88
CA THR A 92 12.72 5.21 1.21
C THR A 92 13.18 4.49 -0.04
N SER A 93 13.89 5.23 -0.90
CA SER A 93 14.58 4.72 -2.07
C SER A 93 15.69 3.72 -1.68
N GLY A 94 16.34 3.92 -0.53
CA GLY A 94 17.30 2.98 0.03
C GLY A 94 16.65 1.62 0.38
N HIS A 95 15.50 1.64 1.07
CA HIS A 95 14.75 0.42 1.35
C HIS A 95 14.30 -0.31 0.07
N ARG A 96 13.96 0.44 -0.98
CA ARG A 96 13.67 -0.14 -2.31
C ARG A 96 14.89 -0.88 -2.86
N GLY A 97 16.08 -0.29 -2.75
CA GLY A 97 17.34 -0.96 -3.08
C GLY A 97 17.55 -2.27 -2.30
N GLU A 98 17.34 -2.25 -0.99
CA GLU A 98 17.50 -3.43 -0.11
C GLU A 98 16.50 -4.55 -0.46
N VAL A 99 15.25 -4.22 -0.82
CA VAL A 99 14.26 -5.20 -1.34
C VAL A 99 14.76 -5.84 -2.64
N LEU A 100 15.25 -5.03 -3.59
CA LEU A 100 15.68 -5.52 -4.90
C LEU A 100 17.00 -6.30 -4.86
N GLN A 101 17.82 -6.08 -3.84
CA GLN A 101 18.98 -6.93 -3.57
C GLN A 101 18.57 -8.33 -3.11
N LEU A 102 17.46 -8.46 -2.36
CA LEU A 102 16.93 -9.76 -1.95
C LEU A 102 16.20 -10.47 -3.10
N ASP A 103 15.42 -9.74 -3.89
CA ASP A 103 14.70 -10.28 -5.05
C ASP A 103 14.52 -9.23 -6.16
N ALA A 104 15.36 -9.32 -7.19
CA ALA A 104 15.33 -8.41 -8.34
C ALA A 104 14.07 -8.57 -9.21
N SER A 105 13.35 -9.69 -9.11
CA SER A 105 12.11 -9.90 -9.90
C SER A 105 10.99 -8.94 -9.51
N LEU A 106 11.08 -8.35 -8.31
CA LEU A 106 10.13 -7.36 -7.78
C LEU A 106 10.36 -5.94 -8.28
N LEU A 107 11.28 -5.71 -9.22
CA LEU A 107 11.59 -4.37 -9.78
C LEU A 107 10.34 -3.59 -10.23
N LYS A 108 9.40 -4.28 -10.87
CA LYS A 108 8.15 -3.70 -11.40
C LYS A 108 7.02 -3.61 -10.37
N ARG A 109 7.25 -4.11 -9.15
CA ARG A 109 6.26 -4.19 -8.06
C ARG A 109 6.71 -3.47 -6.79
N THR A 110 7.88 -2.83 -6.81
CA THR A 110 8.45 -2.14 -5.65
C THR A 110 8.59 -0.65 -5.93
N PHE A 111 7.97 0.16 -5.08
CA PHE A 111 7.93 1.62 -5.17
C PHE A 111 8.13 2.22 -3.79
N THR A 112 8.55 3.48 -3.70
CA THR A 112 8.35 4.18 -2.42
C THR A 112 6.86 4.51 -2.27
N ILE A 113 6.36 4.57 -1.04
CA ILE A 113 4.93 4.79 -0.81
C ILE A 113 4.44 6.15 -1.37
N ARG A 114 5.26 7.19 -1.24
CA ARG A 114 4.95 8.54 -1.76
C ARG A 114 5.01 8.60 -3.28
N GLU A 115 5.98 7.92 -3.90
CA GLU A 115 6.05 7.77 -5.36
C GLU A 115 4.81 7.05 -5.90
N PHE A 116 4.43 5.94 -5.25
CA PHE A 116 3.27 5.16 -5.65
C PHE A 116 1.98 5.98 -5.58
N ALA A 117 1.76 6.68 -4.47
CA ALA A 117 0.60 7.57 -4.31
C ALA A 117 0.48 8.60 -5.44
N ARG A 118 1.55 9.31 -5.79
CA ARG A 118 1.54 10.28 -6.90
C ARG A 118 1.21 9.63 -8.25
N MET A 119 1.69 8.42 -8.50
CA MET A 119 1.32 7.68 -9.72
C MET A 119 -0.16 7.31 -9.75
N LEU A 120 -0.76 6.97 -8.60
CA LEU A 120 -2.19 6.70 -8.51
C LEU A 120 -3.01 7.97 -8.77
N ASP A 121 -2.60 9.12 -8.24
CA ASP A 121 -3.29 10.39 -8.50
C ASP A 121 -3.33 10.70 -10.01
N VAL A 122 -2.22 10.50 -10.72
CA VAL A 122 -2.15 10.65 -12.19
C VAL A 122 -3.07 9.66 -12.92
N LEU A 123 -3.17 8.42 -12.45
CA LEU A 123 -4.07 7.42 -13.04
C LEU A 123 -5.54 7.82 -12.81
N ASP A 124 -5.89 8.21 -11.60
CA ASP A 124 -7.24 8.66 -11.24
C ASP A 124 -7.68 9.87 -12.09
N GLU A 125 -6.80 10.84 -12.30
CA GLU A 125 -7.06 12.02 -13.14
C GLU A 125 -7.26 11.68 -14.61
N ARG A 126 -6.47 10.73 -15.13
CA ARG A 126 -6.62 10.22 -16.51
C ARG A 126 -7.92 9.45 -16.70
N ASP A 127 -8.28 8.62 -15.73
CA ASP A 127 -9.53 7.86 -15.75
C ASP A 127 -10.74 8.82 -15.64
N ALA A 128 -10.64 9.91 -14.88
CA ALA A 128 -11.69 10.93 -14.77
C ALA A 128 -11.84 11.84 -16.02
N SER A 129 -10.73 12.12 -16.73
CA SER A 129 -10.71 12.96 -17.94
C SER A 129 -11.03 12.20 -19.22
N SER A 130 -10.87 10.88 -19.21
CA SER A 130 -11.38 10.00 -20.25
C SER A 130 -12.90 9.97 -20.14
N GLN A 131 -13.61 10.38 -21.21
CA GLN A 131 -15.08 10.34 -21.28
C GLN A 131 -15.57 8.98 -20.75
N PRO A 132 -16.57 8.93 -19.84
CA PRO A 132 -17.04 7.65 -19.33
C PRO A 132 -17.44 6.78 -20.52
N PRO A 133 -17.02 5.50 -20.57
CA PRO A 133 -17.57 4.59 -21.57
C PRO A 133 -19.10 4.66 -21.49
N ALA A 134 -19.73 4.78 -22.65
CA ALA A 134 -21.18 4.75 -22.78
C ALA A 134 -21.70 3.49 -22.07
N ALA A 135 -22.42 3.69 -20.96
CA ALA A 135 -23.03 2.66 -20.13
C ALA A 135 -22.06 1.63 -19.50
N ALA A 136 -22.27 1.39 -18.21
CA ALA A 136 -21.78 0.20 -17.53
C ALA A 136 -22.47 -1.06 -18.11
N SER A 137 -21.95 -1.58 -19.21
CA SER A 137 -22.31 -2.86 -19.85
C SER A 137 -21.06 -3.28 -20.64
N ASP A 138 -20.23 -4.22 -20.23
CA ASP A 138 -20.52 -5.59 -19.80
C ASP A 138 -19.42 -6.07 -18.84
N MET A 139 -19.76 -6.28 -17.57
CA MET A 139 -19.06 -7.29 -16.77
C MET A 139 -19.97 -8.52 -16.80
N PRO A 140 -19.44 -9.73 -17.07
CA PRO A 140 -20.26 -10.94 -16.99
C PRO A 140 -20.91 -10.98 -15.60
N ASP A 141 -22.24 -11.01 -15.61
CA ASP A 141 -23.09 -11.05 -14.44
C ASP A 141 -22.69 -12.26 -13.58
N GLY A 142 -22.31 -12.04 -12.31
CA GLY A 142 -21.95 -13.11 -11.36
C GLY A 142 -20.46 -13.40 -11.13
N GLY A 143 -19.53 -12.52 -11.52
CA GLY A 143 -18.10 -12.70 -11.21
C GLY A 143 -17.74 -12.48 -9.72
N ASP A 144 -16.83 -13.29 -9.18
CA ASP A 144 -16.31 -13.15 -7.81
C ASP A 144 -15.63 -11.77 -7.61
N PRO A 145 -16.15 -10.90 -6.71
CA PRO A 145 -15.57 -9.59 -6.43
C PRO A 145 -14.10 -9.66 -5.97
N LEU A 146 -13.72 -10.70 -5.23
CA LEU A 146 -12.34 -10.89 -4.77
C LEU A 146 -11.43 -11.18 -5.96
N ALA A 147 -11.90 -12.00 -6.91
CA ALA A 147 -11.16 -12.28 -8.13
C ALA A 147 -10.99 -11.06 -9.03
N ALA A 148 -12.03 -10.24 -9.19
CA ALA A 148 -11.96 -8.99 -9.93
C ALA A 148 -10.97 -8.00 -9.29
N ASN A 149 -11.04 -7.83 -7.97
CA ASN A 149 -10.10 -6.99 -7.21
C ASN A 149 -8.66 -7.48 -7.36
N THR A 150 -8.45 -8.80 -7.23
CA THR A 150 -7.12 -9.41 -7.34
C THR A 150 -6.51 -9.21 -8.72
N ALA A 151 -7.30 -9.39 -9.78
CA ALA A 151 -6.84 -9.16 -11.15
C ALA A 151 -6.46 -7.69 -11.38
N PHE A 152 -7.30 -6.75 -10.91
CA PHE A 152 -7.04 -5.31 -11.00
C PHE A 152 -5.73 -4.91 -10.32
N TRP A 153 -5.57 -5.27 -9.04
CA TRP A 153 -4.41 -4.87 -8.24
C TRP A 153 -3.11 -5.54 -8.66
N ARG A 154 -3.15 -6.78 -9.19
CA ARG A 154 -1.96 -7.43 -9.76
C ARG A 154 -1.47 -6.74 -11.04
N GLY A 155 -2.36 -6.08 -11.78
CA GLY A 155 -2.03 -5.27 -12.96
C GLY A 155 -1.60 -3.83 -12.61
N LEU A 156 -2.00 -3.32 -11.45
CA LEU A 156 -1.77 -1.93 -11.05
C LEU A 156 -0.29 -1.51 -11.01
N PRO A 157 0.66 -2.30 -10.49
CA PRO A 157 2.09 -1.93 -10.52
C PRO A 157 2.61 -1.61 -11.93
N ALA A 158 2.17 -2.36 -12.95
CA ALA A 158 2.58 -2.12 -14.33
C ALA A 158 1.96 -0.84 -14.90
N ARG A 159 0.68 -0.57 -14.59
CA ARG A 159 -0.01 0.67 -14.97
C ARG A 159 0.64 1.90 -14.32
N ALA A 160 0.91 1.83 -13.02
CA ALA A 160 1.59 2.89 -12.27
C ALA A 160 2.98 3.18 -12.85
N ALA A 161 3.78 2.14 -13.10
CA ALA A 161 5.09 2.30 -13.73
C ALA A 161 5.02 2.96 -15.12
N GLY A 162 3.93 2.77 -15.87
CA GLY A 162 3.71 3.41 -17.18
C GLY A 162 3.53 4.93 -17.10
N VAL A 163 3.05 5.46 -15.96
CA VAL A 163 2.84 6.90 -15.76
C VAL A 163 3.90 7.57 -14.89
N ARG A 164 4.91 6.82 -14.41
CA ARG A 164 5.99 7.32 -13.53
C ARG A 164 6.62 8.64 -14.00
N HIS A 165 6.81 8.80 -15.31
CA HIS A 165 7.41 10.00 -15.90
C HIS A 165 6.59 11.27 -15.71
N LEU A 166 5.31 11.15 -15.36
CA LEU A 166 4.37 12.25 -15.12
C LEU A 166 4.20 12.56 -13.63
N SER A 167 4.73 11.69 -12.76
CA SER A 167 4.60 11.77 -11.31
C SER A 167 5.96 12.00 -10.63
N LEU A 168 6.92 12.57 -11.37
CA LEU A 168 8.25 12.84 -10.85
C LEU A 168 8.17 13.96 -9.80
N PRO A 169 8.78 13.78 -8.62
CA PRO A 169 8.87 14.86 -7.65
C PRO A 169 9.83 15.96 -8.13
N ALA A 170 9.75 17.13 -7.51
CA ALA A 170 10.71 18.21 -7.77
C ALA A 170 12.10 17.83 -7.24
N ASP A 171 12.14 17.20 -6.06
CA ASP A 171 13.34 16.61 -5.46
C ASP A 171 13.13 15.10 -5.22
N ALA A 172 14.12 14.28 -5.57
CA ALA A 172 14.10 12.84 -5.32
C ALA A 172 13.88 12.50 -3.83
N ALA A 173 14.31 13.36 -2.90
CA ALA A 173 14.09 13.20 -1.47
C ALA A 173 12.59 13.22 -1.08
N GLU A 174 11.71 13.81 -1.90
CA GLU A 174 10.25 13.80 -1.67
C GLU A 174 9.61 12.41 -1.92
N ASN A 175 10.38 11.44 -2.42
CA ASN A 175 9.96 10.04 -2.44
C ASN A 175 10.09 9.36 -1.07
N ASP A 176 10.93 9.89 -0.20
CA ASP A 176 11.32 9.26 1.05
C ASP A 176 10.45 9.78 2.21
N VAL A 177 10.25 8.91 3.19
CA VAL A 177 9.59 9.19 4.46
C VAL A 177 10.65 9.26 5.56
N ILE A 178 10.68 10.37 6.27
CA ILE A 178 11.67 10.68 7.29
C ILE A 178 11.67 9.62 8.40
N ASP A 179 12.87 9.24 8.87
CA ASP A 179 13.00 8.28 9.96
C ASP A 179 12.85 8.96 11.34
N PRO A 180 11.80 8.65 12.11
CA PRO A 180 11.58 9.30 13.40
C PRO A 180 12.28 8.56 14.56
N TYR A 181 12.88 7.39 14.32
CA TYR A 181 13.38 6.56 15.41
C TYR A 181 14.46 7.27 16.25
N ARG A 182 14.26 7.31 17.58
CA ARG A 182 15.10 8.05 18.55
C ARG A 182 15.22 9.56 18.27
N ARG A 183 14.24 10.14 17.58
CA ARG A 183 14.14 11.58 17.33
C ARG A 183 13.04 12.21 18.19
N ALA A 184 12.99 13.55 18.15
CA ALA A 184 11.99 14.33 18.86
C ALA A 184 10.57 14.09 18.29
N PRO A 185 9.50 14.30 19.08
CA PRO A 185 8.11 14.12 18.64
C PRO A 185 7.73 14.87 17.36
N GLU A 186 8.37 16.00 17.09
CA GLU A 186 8.22 16.80 15.86
C GLU A 186 8.52 15.97 14.61
N VAL A 187 9.50 15.06 14.68
CA VAL A 187 9.87 14.20 13.55
C VAL A 187 8.84 13.10 13.33
N TYR A 188 8.13 12.66 14.38
CA TYR A 188 6.98 11.75 14.23
C TYR A 188 5.80 12.45 13.54
N ARG A 189 5.54 13.72 13.87
CA ARG A 189 4.55 14.53 13.15
C ARG A 189 4.93 14.74 11.69
N GLN A 190 6.21 15.01 11.41
CA GLN A 190 6.67 15.09 10.03
C GLN A 190 6.49 13.75 9.28
N MET A 191 6.82 12.63 9.91
CA MET A 191 6.57 11.30 9.34
C MET A 191 5.09 11.09 9.02
N GLU A 192 4.19 11.52 9.91
CA GLU A 192 2.73 11.48 9.72
C GLU A 192 2.31 12.34 8.52
N ASP A 193 2.77 13.59 8.44
CA ASP A 193 2.48 14.52 7.34
C ASP A 193 2.95 13.97 5.97
N GLU A 194 4.03 13.19 5.96
CA GLU A 194 4.56 12.56 4.75
C GLU A 194 3.84 11.24 4.38
N LEU A 195 3.32 10.49 5.38
CA LEU A 195 2.64 9.21 5.17
C LEU A 195 1.15 9.33 4.90
N ALA A 196 0.45 10.18 5.66
CA ALA A 196 -1.01 10.24 5.64
C ALA A 196 -1.57 10.58 4.24
N PRO A 197 -1.04 11.58 3.49
CA PRO A 197 -1.51 11.83 2.13
C PRO A 197 -1.33 10.63 1.20
N ALA A 198 -0.19 9.91 1.32
CA ALA A 198 0.08 8.76 0.48
C ALA A 198 -0.89 7.59 0.78
N ILE A 199 -1.18 7.34 2.06
CA ILE A 199 -2.18 6.34 2.47
C ILE A 199 -3.57 6.74 1.96
N VAL A 200 -3.95 8.01 2.06
CA VAL A 200 -5.24 8.51 1.57
C VAL A 200 -5.38 8.32 0.06
N SER A 201 -4.36 8.63 -0.74
CA SER A 201 -4.40 8.39 -2.20
C SER A 201 -4.55 6.91 -2.53
N ILE A 202 -3.84 6.01 -1.83
CA ILE A 202 -3.98 4.57 -2.03
C ILE A 202 -5.40 4.08 -1.69
N LEU A 203 -5.96 4.52 -0.56
CA LEU A 203 -7.32 4.17 -0.15
C LEU A 203 -8.38 4.77 -1.06
N ARG A 204 -8.15 5.98 -1.59
CA ARG A 204 -9.02 6.64 -2.57
C ARG A 204 -9.07 5.84 -3.87
N HIS A 205 -7.91 5.48 -4.41
CA HIS A 205 -7.80 4.64 -5.60
C HIS A 205 -8.53 3.32 -5.40
N ALA A 206 -8.33 2.66 -4.24
CA ALA A 206 -9.05 1.44 -3.90
C ALA A 206 -10.57 1.59 -3.92
N ARG A 207 -11.10 2.71 -3.40
CA ARG A 207 -12.55 2.99 -3.38
C ARG A 207 -13.11 3.27 -4.78
N LEU A 208 -12.39 4.02 -5.61
CA LEU A 208 -12.82 4.36 -6.97
C LEU A 208 -12.90 3.13 -7.88
N HIS A 209 -12.05 2.13 -7.63
CA HIS A 209 -11.97 0.91 -8.42
C HIS A 209 -12.50 -0.33 -7.69
N ALA A 210 -13.22 -0.15 -6.59
CA ALA A 210 -13.83 -1.25 -5.86
C ALA A 210 -14.88 -1.96 -6.74
N PRO A 211 -14.91 -3.30 -6.78
CA PRO A 211 -15.96 -4.03 -7.48
C PRO A 211 -17.33 -3.68 -6.88
N ASP A 212 -18.33 -3.49 -7.75
CA ASP A 212 -19.62 -2.91 -7.39
C ASP A 212 -20.41 -3.84 -6.43
N ARG A 213 -20.63 -3.40 -5.19
CA ARG A 213 -21.35 -4.19 -4.16
C ARG A 213 -22.83 -4.40 -4.48
N ARG A 214 -23.45 -3.56 -5.33
CA ARG A 214 -24.90 -3.55 -5.56
C ARG A 214 -25.44 -4.77 -6.31
N LYS A 215 -24.58 -5.49 -7.05
CA LYS A 215 -25.02 -6.66 -7.84
C LYS A 215 -25.00 -7.97 -7.06
N ALA A 216 -24.22 -8.06 -5.97
CA ALA A 216 -24.12 -9.29 -5.16
C ALA A 216 -25.31 -9.50 -4.20
N ALA A 217 -26.05 -8.44 -3.86
CA ALA A 217 -27.17 -8.51 -2.91
C ALA A 217 -28.52 -8.92 -3.55
N ASN A 218 -28.57 -9.10 -4.88
CA ASN A 218 -29.81 -9.38 -5.61
C ASN A 218 -29.94 -10.85 -6.06
N THR A 219 -29.19 -11.76 -5.44
CA THR A 219 -29.17 -13.21 -5.76
C THR A 219 -29.64 -14.08 -4.59
N LEU A 220 -30.47 -13.55 -3.68
CA LEU A 220 -31.13 -14.32 -2.63
C LEU A 220 -32.66 -14.26 -2.77
#